data_AF-A0A1J8QF90-F1
#
_entry.id   AF-A0A1J8QF90-F1
#
_cell.length_a   1.000
_cell.length_b   1.000
_cell.length_c   1.000
_cell.angle_alpha   90.00
_cell.angle_beta   90.00
_cell.angle_gamma   90.00
#
_symmetry.space_group_name_H-M   'P 1'
#
loop_
_entity.id
_entity.type
_entity.pdbx_description
1 polymer ?
#
loop_
_entity_poly.entity_id
_entity_poly.type
_entity_poly.pdbx_seq_one_letter_code
_entity_poly.pdbx_strand_id
1 'polypeptide(L)' 'MPKGPPATWGVLRIVKDANSNIVLWPDGKPLKEKINMVDARLPNGDPQSLYFPDGHERAGWFKVTSWIVVVAG' A
#
# COMPACT_ATOMS: atom_id res chain seq x y z
N MET A 1 23.16 3.04 13.58
CA MET A 1 21.91 3.81 13.43
C MET A 1 20.75 2.83 13.26
N PRO A 2 19.67 2.89 14.06
CA PRO A 2 18.46 2.15 13.73
C PRO A 2 17.91 2.72 12.41
N LYS A 3 17.77 1.86 11.40
CA LYS A 3 17.05 2.26 10.18
C LYS A 3 15.59 2.45 10.61
N GLY A 4 15.08 3.68 10.46
CA GLY A 4 13.65 3.94 10.67
C GLY A 4 12.79 3.00 9.81
N PRO A 5 11.49 2.87 10.12
CA PRO A 5 10.61 2.02 9.32
C PRO A 5 10.68 2.43 7.84
N PRO A 6 10.68 1.47 6.90
CA PRO A 6 10.77 1.78 5.48
C PRO A 6 9.66 2.77 5.08
N ALA A 7 10.03 3.87 4.42
CA ALA A 7 9.12 4.95 4.02
C ALA A 7 7.92 4.47 3.19
N THR A 8 8.07 3.32 2.53
CA THR A 8 7.01 2.65 1.78
C THR A 8 6.79 1.29 2.43
N TRP A 9 5.71 1.13 3.18
CA TRP A 9 5.24 -0.17 3.66
C TRP A 9 4.13 -0.63 2.72
N GLY A 10 4.14 -1.87 2.23
CA GLY A 10 3.15 -2.32 1.24
C GLY A 10 3.27 -3.80 0.95
N VAL A 11 2.28 -4.36 0.27
CA VAL A 11 2.23 -5.79 -0.05
C VAL A 11 2.78 -6.01 -1.46
N LEU A 12 3.54 -7.08 -1.65
CA LEU A 12 3.98 -7.50 -2.98
C LEU A 12 2.88 -8.33 -3.63
N ARG A 13 2.39 -7.88 -4.77
CA ARG A 13 1.41 -8.58 -5.60
C ARG A 13 2.09 -9.09 -6.87
N ILE A 14 1.77 -10.30 -7.28
CA ILE A 14 2.21 -10.84 -8.57
C ILE A 14 1.46 -10.10 -9.68
N VAL A 15 2.22 -9.53 -10.63
CA VAL A 15 1.66 -8.84 -11.79
C VAL A 15 1.05 -9.89 -12.73
N LYS A 16 -0.16 -9.59 -13.20
CA LYS A 16 -0.86 -10.39 -14.21
C LYS A 16 -1.09 -9.56 -15.48
N ASP A 17 -1.01 -10.20 -16.64
CA ASP A 17 -1.34 -9.59 -17.92
C ASP A 17 -2.87 -9.48 -18.11
N ALA A 18 -3.29 -8.95 -19.28
CA ALA A 18 -4.71 -8.81 -19.63
C ALA A 18 -5.47 -10.15 -19.70
N ASN A 19 -4.76 -11.27 -19.87
CA ASN A 19 -5.30 -12.61 -19.92
C ASN A 19 -5.22 -13.34 -18.57
N SER A 20 -4.87 -12.62 -17.49
CA SER A 20 -4.65 -13.16 -16.15
C SER A 20 -3.46 -14.11 -15.98
N ASN A 21 -2.54 -14.16 -16.96
CA ASN A 21 -1.29 -14.91 -16.83
C ASN A 21 -0.28 -14.15 -15.98
N ILE A 22 0.58 -14.88 -15.27
CA ILE A 22 1.66 -14.28 -14.49
C ILE A 22 2.71 -13.71 -15.44
N VAL A 23 3.06 -12.43 -15.23
CA VAL A 23 4.20 -11.81 -15.92
C VAL A 23 5.49 -12.26 -15.24
N LEU A 24 6.45 -12.73 -16.03
CA LEU A 24 7.76 -13.19 -15.54
C LEU A 24 8.87 -12.22 -15.96
N TRP A 25 9.89 -12.11 -15.13
CA TRP A 25 11.18 -11.53 -15.52
C TRP A 25 11.91 -12.46 -16.50
N PRO A 26 12.93 -11.97 -17.24
CA PRO A 26 13.78 -12.81 -18.09
C PRO A 26 14.45 -13.97 -17.36
N ASP A 27 14.61 -13.89 -16.03
CA ASP A 27 15.13 -14.97 -15.19
C ASP A 27 14.08 -16.04 -14.83
N GLY A 28 12.86 -15.93 -15.36
CA GLY A 28 11.75 -16.84 -15.13
C GLY A 28 11.00 -16.62 -13.82
N LYS A 29 11.36 -15.63 -13.00
CA LYS A 29 10.67 -15.37 -11.73
C LYS A 29 9.45 -14.47 -11.92
N PRO A 30 8.37 -14.66 -11.13
CA PRO A 30 7.22 -13.75 -11.15
C PRO A 30 7.60 -12.30 -10.89
N LEU A 31 7.15 -11.41 -11.78
CA LEU A 31 7.19 -9.97 -11.58
C LEU A 31 6.25 -9.62 -10.42
N LYS A 32 6.79 -8.90 -9.44
CA LYS A 32 6.03 -8.42 -8.29
C LYS A 32 5.97 -6.91 -8.32
N GLU A 33 4.78 -6.36 -8.20
CA GLU A 33 4.54 -4.95 -7.96
C GLU A 33 4.26 -4.71 -6.49
N LYS A 34 4.59 -3.52 -5.99
CA LYS A 34 4.22 -3.11 -4.65
C LYS A 34 2.88 -2.39 -4.71
N ILE A 35 1.93 -2.87 -3.94
CA ILE A 35 0.60 -2.27 -3.83
C ILE A 35 0.34 -1.74 -2.42
N ASN A 36 -0.49 -0.71 -2.37
CA ASN A 36 -1.05 -0.18 -1.13
C ASN A 36 -2.03 -1.20 -0.53
N MET A 37 -2.02 -1.36 0.79
CA MET A 37 -3.10 -2.05 1.51
C MET A 37 -4.40 -1.25 1.42
N VAL A 38 -5.50 -1.92 1.08
CA VAL A 38 -6.80 -1.30 0.76
C VAL A 38 -7.94 -1.74 1.70
N ASP A 39 -7.72 -2.70 2.60
CA ASP A 39 -8.78 -3.26 3.45
C ASP A 39 -8.97 -2.57 4.80
N ALA A 40 -8.29 -1.45 5.05
CA ALA A 40 -8.52 -0.70 6.29
C ALA A 40 -9.90 -0.02 6.26
N ARG A 41 -10.64 -0.15 7.36
CA ARG A 41 -11.94 0.46 7.57
C ARG A 41 -11.99 1.20 8.90
N LEU A 42 -12.67 2.33 8.92
CA LEU A 42 -13.04 3.04 10.14
C LEU A 42 -14.11 2.24 10.94
N PRO A 43 -14.35 2.55 12.23
CA PRO A 43 -15.40 1.90 13.01
C PRO A 43 -16.82 2.01 12.41
N ASN A 44 -17.06 3.04 11.60
CA ASN A 44 -18.31 3.23 10.86
C ASN A 44 -18.40 2.41 9.56
N GLY A 45 -17.36 1.64 9.22
CA GLY A 45 -17.30 0.77 8.04
C GLY A 45 -16.70 1.42 6.78
N ASP A 46 -16.42 2.72 6.80
CA ASP A 46 -15.88 3.45 5.65
C ASP A 46 -14.43 3.04 5.35
N PRO A 47 -14.05 2.90 4.07
CA PRO A 47 -12.65 2.65 3.68
C PRO A 47 -11.73 3.76 4.19
N GLN A 48 -10.62 3.39 4.82
CA GLN A 48 -9.58 4.31 5.26
C GLN A 48 -8.29 4.11 4.47
N SER A 49 -7.92 5.10 3.67
CA SER A 49 -6.62 5.08 2.99
C SER A 49 -5.48 5.20 4.00
N LEU A 50 -4.74 4.10 4.19
CA LEU A 50 -3.52 4.04 5.00
C LEU A 50 -2.33 4.78 4.38
N TYR A 51 -2.50 5.31 3.17
CA TYR A 51 -1.46 5.93 2.37
C TYR A 51 -1.82 7.37 2.05
N PHE A 52 -0.82 8.21 1.84
CA PHE A 52 -1.06 9.55 1.30
C PHE A 52 -1.56 9.46 -0.14
N PRO A 53 -2.58 10.27 -0.51
CA PRO A 53 -3.17 10.25 -1.83
C PRO A 53 -2.19 10.75 -2.90
N ASP A 54 -2.51 10.45 -4.15
CA ASP A 54 -1.78 11.00 -5.29
C ASP A 54 -1.82 12.53 -5.28
N GLY A 55 -0.71 13.17 -5.69
CA GLY A 55 -0.54 14.62 -5.61
C GLY A 55 -0.05 15.15 -4.26
N HIS A 56 0.09 14.30 -3.23
CA HIS A 56 0.74 14.67 -1.97
C HIS A 56 2.29 14.55 -2.09
N GLU A 57 3.05 15.42 -1.41
CA GLU A 57 4.54 15.36 -1.38
C GLU A 57 5.07 13.97 -0.97
N ARG A 58 4.26 13.26 -0.17
CA ARG A 58 4.56 11.90 0.33
C ARG A 58 3.63 10.84 -0.27
N ALA A 59 3.12 11.03 -1.47
CA ALA A 59 2.23 10.08 -2.14
C ALA A 59 2.79 8.64 -2.05
N GLY A 60 1.93 7.68 -1.71
CA GLY A 60 2.30 6.27 -1.53
C GLY A 60 3.09 5.94 -0.25
N TRP A 61 3.38 6.92 0.62
CA TRP A 61 3.94 6.65 1.94
C TRP A 61 2.86 6.13 2.87
N PHE A 62 3.22 5.15 3.70
CA PHE A 62 2.34 4.63 4.72
C PHE A 62 2.21 5.64 5.87
N LYS A 63 0.98 5.94 6.27
CA LYS A 63 0.66 6.81 7.39
C LYS A 63 0.86 6.04 8.71
N VAL A 64 2.09 5.91 9.18
CA VAL A 64 2.34 5.51 10.59
C VAL A 64 1.81 6.64 11.50
N THR A 65 0.95 6.28 12.44
CA THR A 65 0.20 7.12 13.39
C THR A 65 0.95 8.34 13.94
N SER A 66 0.40 9.54 13.75
CA SER A 66 -0.10 10.34 14.89
C SER A 66 -1.53 10.91 14.68
N TRP A 67 -2.20 10.54 13.59
CA TRP A 67 -3.50 11.09 13.21
C TRP A 67 -4.45 10.00 12.69
N ILE A 68 -4.68 8.97 13.49
CA ILE A 68 -5.98 8.30 13.41
C ILE A 68 -6.93 9.21 14.21
N VAL A 69 -7.61 10.13 13.52
CA VAL A 69 -8.69 10.91 14.14
C VAL A 69 -9.85 9.94 14.31
N VAL A 70 -10.00 9.38 15.50
CA VAL A 70 -11.27 8.80 15.92
C VAL A 70 -12.15 9.98 16.30
N VAL A 71 -13.01 10.44 15.40
CA VAL A 71 -14.11 11.33 15.81
C VAL A 71 -15.11 10.44 16.55
N ALA A 72 -15.07 10.48 17.88
CA ALA A 72 -16.15 9.94 18.70
C ALA A 72 -17.39 10.82 18.45
N GLY A 73 -18.40 10.23 17.82
CA GLY A 73 -19.77 10.77 17.79
C GLY A 73 -20.57 10.25 18.97
#